data_AF-A0A2H1K1J3-F1
#
_entry.id   AF-A0A2H1K1J3-F1
#
_cell.length_a   1.000
_cell.length_b   1.000
_cell.length_c   1.000
_cell.angle_alpha   90.00
_cell.angle_beta   90.00
_cell.angle_gamma   90.00
#
_symmetry.space_group_name_H-M   'P 1'
#
loop_
_entity.id
_entity.type
_entity.pdbx_description
1 polymer ?
#
loop_
_entity_poly.entity_id
_entity_poly.type
_entity_poly.pdbx_seq_one_letter_code
_entity_poly.pdbx_strand_id
1 'polypeptide(L)'
;MTITVGYSTVEIRAYLTEYDMLPFGQKGKWVDTQPFSKKQLYQWMRALVAGDLDRGLVPRENGTMSFPSRRKKMTEALTSDRERVLMDELAAKEKALAAKEAELARRNEDIHRLEETASTLGKAIGLLHARNVSEPDATEDQQDPSSS
;
A
#
# COMPACT_ATOMS: atom_id res chain seq x y z
N MET A 1 -32.65 -20.22 -9.56
CA MET A 1 -32.90 -19.30 -8.42
C MET A 1 -31.56 -18.81 -7.92
N THR A 2 -31.35 -17.49 -7.83
CA THR A 2 -30.13 -16.91 -7.26
C THR A 2 -30.28 -16.83 -5.74
N ILE A 3 -29.22 -17.08 -4.97
CA ILE A 3 -29.26 -16.89 -3.50
C ILE A 3 -29.16 -15.39 -3.13
N THR A 4 -28.71 -14.59 -4.09
CA THR A 4 -28.31 -13.20 -3.93
C THR A 4 -29.38 -12.22 -4.39
N VAL A 5 -30.66 -12.62 -4.47
CA VAL A 5 -31.74 -11.72 -4.94
C VAL A 5 -31.78 -10.48 -4.05
N GLY A 6 -31.41 -9.33 -4.63
CA GLY A 6 -31.40 -8.03 -3.95
C GLY A 6 -30.13 -7.70 -3.15
N TYR A 7 -29.09 -8.54 -3.16
CA TYR A 7 -27.84 -8.29 -2.45
C TYR A 7 -26.63 -8.72 -3.28
N SER A 8 -25.57 -7.92 -3.28
CA SER A 8 -24.28 -8.31 -3.86
C SER A 8 -23.57 -9.34 -2.98
N THR A 9 -22.64 -10.11 -3.56
CA THR A 9 -21.79 -11.05 -2.81
C THR A 9 -20.93 -10.35 -1.77
N VAL A 10 -20.50 -9.12 -2.08
CA VAL A 10 -19.71 -8.26 -1.18
C VAL A 10 -20.55 -7.85 0.04
N GLU A 11 -21.79 -7.39 -0.19
CA GLU A 11 -22.70 -7.03 0.91
C GLU A 11 -23.01 -8.24 1.80
N ILE A 12 -23.29 -9.40 1.21
CA ILE A 12 -23.54 -10.63 1.96
C ILE A 12 -22.32 -11.00 2.82
N ARG A 13 -21.11 -10.92 2.27
CA ARG A 13 -19.87 -11.16 3.02
C ARG A 13 -19.72 -10.18 4.18
N ALA A 14 -19.99 -8.89 3.96
CA ALA A 14 -19.96 -7.89 5.02
C ALA A 14 -20.93 -8.21 6.17
N TYR A 15 -22.18 -8.57 5.85
CA TYR A 15 -23.16 -9.00 6.85
C TYR A 15 -22.73 -10.27 7.60
N LEU A 16 -22.12 -11.24 6.91
CA LEU A 16 -21.63 -12.47 7.56
C LEU A 16 -20.43 -12.19 8.48
N THR A 17 -19.55 -11.27 8.11
CA THR A 17 -18.45 -10.80 8.97
C THR A 17 -18.97 -10.09 10.21
N GLU A 18 -19.91 -9.15 10.05
CA GLU A 18 -20.54 -8.45 11.17
C GLU A 18 -21.25 -9.45 12.09
N TYR A 19 -22.04 -10.36 11.50
CA TYR A 19 -22.71 -11.43 12.24
C TYR A 19 -21.73 -12.26 13.06
N ASP A 20 -20.55 -12.58 12.53
CA ASP A 20 -19.58 -13.41 13.24
C ASP A 20 -18.97 -12.70 14.45
N MET A 21 -18.64 -11.41 14.30
CA MET A 21 -18.03 -10.56 15.33
C MET A 21 -18.95 -10.28 16.52
N LEU A 22 -20.26 -10.43 16.37
CA LEU A 22 -21.21 -10.17 17.46
C LEU A 22 -20.97 -11.08 18.67
N PRO A 23 -21.09 -10.54 19.90
CA PRO A 23 -20.98 -11.33 21.12
C PRO A 23 -22.15 -12.31 21.28
N PHE A 24 -21.96 -13.28 22.17
CA PHE A 24 -22.99 -14.27 22.48
C PHE A 24 -24.29 -13.60 22.94
N GLY A 25 -25.44 -14.11 22.47
CA GLY A 25 -26.77 -13.57 22.83
C GLY A 25 -27.26 -12.36 22.01
N GLN A 26 -26.38 -11.62 21.33
CA GLN A 26 -26.81 -10.44 20.53
C GLN A 26 -27.22 -10.76 19.10
N LYS A 27 -26.81 -11.94 18.60
CA LYS A 27 -27.00 -12.35 17.20
C LYS A 27 -28.46 -12.42 16.77
N GLY A 28 -29.38 -12.80 17.66
CA GLY A 28 -30.81 -12.82 17.34
C GLY A 28 -31.35 -11.42 17.08
N LYS A 29 -31.15 -10.52 18.03
CA LYS A 29 -31.58 -9.12 17.96
C LYS A 29 -31.02 -8.40 16.72
N TRP A 30 -29.75 -8.64 16.42
CA TRP A 30 -29.13 -8.05 15.22
C TRP A 30 -29.81 -8.55 13.95
N VAL A 31 -30.06 -9.85 13.81
CA VAL A 31 -30.76 -10.39 12.62
C VAL A 31 -32.16 -9.79 12.48
N ASP A 32 -32.86 -9.57 13.59
CA ASP A 32 -34.21 -8.98 13.57
C ASP A 32 -34.22 -7.51 13.11
N THR A 33 -33.08 -6.81 13.22
CA THR A 33 -32.92 -5.43 12.70
C THR A 33 -32.49 -5.35 11.24
N GLN A 34 -32.07 -6.46 10.64
CA GLN A 34 -31.55 -6.47 9.27
C GLN A 34 -32.67 -6.56 8.22
N PRO A 35 -32.41 -6.08 6.98
CA PRO A 35 -33.38 -6.16 5.87
C PRO A 35 -33.58 -7.58 5.30
N PHE A 36 -33.03 -8.60 5.95
CA PHE A 36 -33.12 -10.00 5.52
C PHE A 36 -33.57 -10.91 6.67
N SER A 37 -34.19 -12.02 6.30
CA SER A 37 -34.64 -13.02 7.25
C SER A 37 -33.49 -13.90 7.76
N LYS A 38 -33.67 -14.47 8.95
CA LYS A 38 -32.79 -15.51 9.51
C LYS A 38 -32.58 -16.69 8.57
N LYS A 39 -33.60 -17.06 7.78
CA LYS A 39 -33.50 -18.13 6.76
C LYS A 39 -32.53 -17.76 5.65
N GLN A 40 -32.59 -16.52 5.14
CA GLN A 40 -31.65 -16.01 4.13
C GLN A 40 -30.22 -16.02 4.66
N LEU A 41 -29.99 -15.54 5.88
CA LEU A 41 -28.67 -15.59 6.52
C LEU A 41 -28.12 -17.03 6.55
N TYR A 42 -28.91 -18.01 7.00
CA TYR A 42 -28.46 -19.41 7.03
C TYR A 42 -28.19 -20.01 5.65
N GLN A 43 -28.91 -19.55 4.63
CA GLN A 43 -28.67 -19.93 3.24
C GLN A 43 -27.34 -19.35 2.75
N TRP A 44 -27.06 -18.08 3.05
CA TRP A 44 -25.78 -17.43 2.75
C TRP A 44 -24.60 -18.07 3.48
N MET A 45 -24.74 -18.38 4.78
CA MET A 45 -23.73 -19.12 5.53
C MET A 45 -23.42 -20.48 4.87
N ARG A 46 -24.44 -21.19 4.38
CA ARG A 46 -24.25 -22.47 3.69
C ARG A 46 -23.53 -22.27 2.37
N ALA A 47 -23.90 -21.24 1.60
CA ALA A 47 -23.26 -20.91 0.34
C ALA A 47 -21.80 -20.50 0.49
N LEU A 48 -21.47 -19.72 1.54
CA LEU A 48 -20.09 -19.34 1.84
C LEU A 48 -19.25 -20.58 2.17
N VAL A 49 -19.74 -21.45 3.06
CA VAL A 49 -19.05 -22.68 3.44
C VAL A 49 -18.92 -23.66 2.27
N ALA A 50 -19.84 -23.62 1.30
CA ALA A 50 -19.77 -24.43 0.09
C ALA A 50 -18.78 -23.89 -0.96
N GLY A 51 -18.35 -22.63 -0.84
CA GLY A 51 -17.63 -21.92 -1.90
C GLY A 51 -18.54 -21.49 -3.07
N ASP A 52 -19.85 -21.58 -2.89
CA ASP A 52 -20.84 -21.27 -3.93
C ASP A 52 -21.32 -19.80 -3.88
N LEU A 53 -21.02 -19.09 -2.78
CA LEU A 53 -21.43 -17.69 -2.60
C LEU A 53 -20.87 -16.79 -3.70
N ASP A 54 -19.58 -16.90 -4.02
CA ASP A 54 -18.93 -16.06 -5.03
C ASP A 54 -19.35 -16.43 -6.46
N ARG A 55 -19.89 -17.64 -6.64
CA ARG A 55 -20.41 -18.13 -7.91
C ARG A 55 -21.89 -17.79 -8.12
N GLY A 56 -22.56 -17.24 -7.09
CA GLY A 56 -24.00 -16.98 -7.10
C GLY A 56 -24.86 -18.25 -7.23
N LEU A 57 -24.26 -19.42 -7.01
CA LEU A 57 -24.90 -20.73 -7.20
C LEU A 57 -25.55 -21.18 -5.90
N VAL A 58 -26.76 -21.75 -5.98
CA VAL A 58 -27.39 -22.44 -4.84
C VAL A 58 -26.56 -23.67 -4.47
N PRO A 59 -26.25 -23.92 -3.19
CA PRO A 59 -25.38 -25.03 -2.83
C PRO A 59 -26.00 -26.35 -3.26
N ARG A 60 -25.32 -27.09 -4.13
CA ARG A 60 -25.73 -28.44 -4.54
C ARG A 60 -25.41 -29.41 -3.41
N GLU A 61 -26.45 -29.77 -2.65
CA GLU A 61 -26.47 -30.86 -1.67
C GLU A 61 -25.16 -31.11 -0.91
N ASN A 62 -24.81 -30.17 -0.06
CA ASN A 62 -23.91 -30.43 1.06
C ASN A 62 -24.73 -31.09 2.17
N GLY A 63 -24.30 -32.24 2.67
CA GLY A 63 -24.94 -32.96 3.78
C GLY A 63 -25.31 -32.03 4.95
N THR A 64 -26.33 -32.40 5.72
CA THR A 64 -26.83 -31.59 6.83
C THR A 64 -25.73 -31.39 7.88
N MET A 65 -25.04 -30.24 7.83
CA MET A 65 -24.14 -29.82 8.90
C MET A 65 -24.93 -29.14 10.02
N SER A 66 -24.61 -29.50 11.26
CA SER A 66 -25.08 -28.80 12.44
C SER A 66 -24.67 -27.33 12.41
N PHE A 67 -25.50 -26.47 13.02
CA PHE A 67 -25.29 -25.02 13.02
C PHE A 67 -23.93 -24.60 13.61
N PRO A 68 -23.46 -25.13 14.76
CA PRO A 68 -22.14 -24.77 15.30
C PRO A 68 -20.99 -25.11 14.36
N SER A 69 -21.04 -26.30 13.74
CA SER A 69 -20.01 -26.74 12.78
C SER A 69 -19.99 -25.84 11.54
N ARG A 70 -21.16 -25.46 11.03
CA ARG A 70 -21.28 -24.55 9.89
C ARG A 70 -20.73 -23.17 10.24
N ARG A 71 -21.04 -22.66 11.43
CA ARG A 71 -20.54 -21.37 11.90
C ARG A 71 -19.02 -21.38 12.01
N LYS A 72 -18.42 -22.43 12.58
CA LYS A 72 -16.96 -22.56 12.65
C LYS A 72 -16.30 -22.47 11.26
N LYS A 73 -16.83 -23.24 10.29
CA LYS A 73 -16.33 -23.19 8.90
C LYS A 73 -16.54 -21.84 8.23
N MET A 74 -17.64 -21.15 8.54
CA MET A 74 -17.89 -19.80 8.06
C MET A 74 -16.82 -18.83 8.58
N THR A 75 -16.54 -18.87 9.89
CA THR A 75 -15.47 -18.06 10.50
C THR A 75 -14.13 -18.34 9.83
N GLU A 76 -13.77 -19.61 9.63
CA GLU A 76 -12.53 -20.02 8.94
C GLU A 76 -12.45 -19.48 7.50
N ALA A 77 -13.56 -19.52 6.76
CA ALA A 77 -13.62 -18.97 5.40
C ALA A 77 -13.44 -17.44 5.39
N LEU A 78 -14.11 -16.73 6.31
CA LEU A 78 -13.98 -15.28 6.44
C LEU A 78 -12.57 -14.85 6.87
N THR A 79 -11.92 -15.59 7.76
CA THR A 79 -10.54 -15.32 8.17
C THR A 79 -9.57 -15.57 7.02
N SER A 80 -9.74 -16.67 6.26
CA SER A 80 -8.89 -16.97 5.11
C SER A 80 -8.98 -15.89 4.03
N ASP A 81 -10.18 -15.36 3.76
CA ASP A 81 -10.34 -14.27 2.81
C ASP A 81 -9.72 -12.97 3.30
N ARG A 82 -9.82 -12.66 4.60
CA ARG A 82 -9.14 -11.51 5.19
C ARG A 82 -7.62 -11.64 5.08
N GLU A 83 -7.07 -12.81 5.34
CA GLU A 83 -5.64 -13.09 5.20
C GLU A 83 -5.17 -12.86 3.77
N ARG A 84 -5.94 -13.31 2.76
CA ARG A 84 -5.61 -13.06 1.34
C ARG A 84 -5.54 -11.57 1.02
N VAL A 85 -6.54 -10.80 1.43
CA VAL A 85 -6.55 -9.34 1.21
C VAL A 85 -5.34 -8.67 1.86
N LEU A 86 -4.99 -9.07 3.09
CA LEU A 86 -3.80 -8.55 3.77
C LEU A 86 -2.51 -8.90 3.02
N MET A 87 -2.39 -10.11 2.49
CA MET A 87 -1.22 -10.53 1.70
C MET A 87 -1.11 -9.74 0.39
N ASP A 88 -2.23 -9.48 -0.29
CA ASP A 88 -2.25 -8.66 -1.50
C ASP A 88 -1.84 -7.21 -1.21
N GLU A 89 -2.33 -6.64 -0.09
CA GLU A 89 -1.92 -5.31 0.36
C GLU A 89 -0.43 -5.24 0.72
N LEU A 90 0.09 -6.26 1.39
CA LEU A 90 1.52 -6.35 1.72
C LEU A 90 2.37 -6.42 0.44
N ALA A 91 1.99 -7.28 -0.50
CA ALA A 91 2.68 -7.38 -1.79
C ALA A 91 2.64 -6.07 -2.59
N ALA A 92 1.53 -5.32 -2.52
CA ALA A 92 1.43 -4.00 -3.14
C ALA A 92 2.35 -2.97 -2.45
N LYS A 93 2.43 -2.99 -1.11
CA LYS A 93 3.32 -2.12 -0.34
C LYS A 93 4.80 -2.43 -0.61
N GLU A 94 5.18 -3.70 -0.68
CA GLU A 94 6.54 -4.12 -1.01
C GLU A 94 6.97 -3.61 -2.39
N LYS A 95 6.10 -3.73 -3.40
CA LYS A 95 6.35 -3.17 -4.74
C LYS A 95 6.51 -1.65 -4.70
N ALA A 96 5.70 -0.95 -3.91
CA ALA A 96 5.79 0.50 -3.77
C ALA A 96 7.11 0.92 -3.08
N LEU A 97 7.56 0.18 -2.06
CA LEU A 97 8.85 0.42 -1.39
C LEU A 97 10.01 0.17 -2.35
N ALA A 98 10.01 -0.92 -3.10
CA ALA A 98 11.05 -1.20 -4.09
C ALA A 98 11.15 -0.09 -5.16
N ALA A 99 10.01 0.45 -5.61
CA ALA A 99 10.00 1.59 -6.53
C ALA A 99 10.58 2.86 -5.90
N LYS A 100 10.32 3.10 -4.61
CA LYS A 100 10.89 4.24 -3.86
C LYS A 100 12.39 4.10 -3.64
N GLU A 101 12.87 2.90 -3.34
CA GLU A 101 14.31 2.63 -3.21
C GLU A 101 15.05 2.86 -4.53
N ALA A 102 14.47 2.43 -5.66
CA ALA A 102 15.03 2.71 -6.98
C ALA A 102 15.07 4.22 -7.31
N GLU A 103 14.03 4.96 -6.89
CA GLU A 103 13.99 6.41 -7.03
C GLU A 103 15.07 7.11 -6.19
N LEU A 104 15.27 6.67 -4.94
CA LEU A 104 16.33 7.18 -4.07
C LEU A 104 17.73 6.88 -4.62
N ALA A 105 17.95 5.68 -5.16
CA ALA A 105 19.22 5.32 -5.78
C ALA A 105 19.56 6.25 -6.94
N ARG A 106 18.60 6.53 -7.84
CA ARG A 106 18.78 7.47 -8.96
C ARG A 106 19.08 8.88 -8.46
N ARG A 107 18.33 9.38 -7.48
CA ARG A 107 18.55 10.71 -6.90
C ARG A 107 19.94 10.83 -6.26
N ASN A 108 20.41 9.78 -5.59
CA ASN A 108 21.75 9.78 -4.99
C ASN A 108 22.86 9.82 -6.05
N GLU A 109 22.67 9.11 -7.17
CA GLU A 109 23.60 9.18 -8.30
C GLU A 109 23.63 10.59 -8.91
N ASP A 110 22.47 11.22 -9.08
CA ASP A 110 22.37 12.61 -9.55
C ASP A 110 23.05 13.60 -8.59
N ILE A 111 22.85 13.44 -7.28
CA ILE A 111 23.52 14.26 -6.25
C ILE A 111 25.04 14.11 -6.36
N HIS A 112 25.55 12.88 -6.42
CA HIS A 112 26.98 12.62 -6.56
C HIS A 112 27.55 13.31 -7.81
N ARG A 113 26.84 13.21 -8.94
CA ARG A 113 27.24 13.88 -10.18
C ARG A 113 27.26 15.40 -10.03
N LEU A 114 26.24 15.98 -9.40
CA LEU A 114 26.19 17.42 -9.15
C LEU A 114 27.33 17.87 -8.24
N GLU A 115 27.65 17.12 -7.19
CA GLU A 115 28.76 17.41 -6.29
C GLU A 115 30.12 17.35 -7.00
N GLU A 116 30.34 16.38 -7.88
CA GLU A 116 31.57 16.29 -8.69
C GLU A 116 31.73 17.49 -9.62
N THR A 117 30.64 17.90 -10.29
CA THR A 117 30.66 19.08 -11.17
C THR A 117 30.91 20.37 -10.38
N ALA A 118 30.25 20.54 -9.23
CA ALA A 118 30.44 21.68 -8.36
C ALA A 118 31.88 21.74 -7.81
N SER A 119 32.46 20.60 -7.42
CA SER A 119 33.86 20.50 -7.00
C SER A 119 34.84 20.92 -8.10
N THR A 120 34.59 20.48 -9.34
CA THR A 120 35.42 20.82 -10.50
C THR A 120 35.33 22.30 -10.83
N LEU A 121 34.12 22.85 -10.82
CA LEU A 121 33.85 24.26 -11.06
C LEU A 121 34.49 25.13 -9.98
N GLY A 122 34.39 24.73 -8.70
CA GLY A 122 35.06 25.41 -7.58
C GLY A 122 36.58 25.44 -7.73
N LYS A 123 37.20 24.33 -8.16
CA LYS A 123 38.64 24.28 -8.46
C LYS A 123 39.01 25.23 -9.61
N ALA A 124 38.24 25.24 -10.69
CA ALA A 124 38.49 26.12 -11.84
C ALA A 124 38.38 27.61 -11.47
N ILE A 125 37.37 27.98 -10.67
CA ILE A 125 37.24 29.35 -10.13
C ILE A 125 38.44 29.69 -9.25
N GLY A 126 38.85 28.78 -8.36
CA GLY A 126 40.03 28.98 -7.51
C GLY A 126 41.30 29.24 -8.31
N LEU A 127 41.52 28.48 -9.40
CA LEU A 127 42.66 28.69 -10.30
C LEU A 127 42.57 30.01 -11.06
N LEU A 128 41.37 30.39 -11.55
CA LEU A 128 41.15 31.67 -12.22
C LEU A 128 41.42 32.85 -11.27
N HIS A 129 40.96 32.75 -10.03
CA HIS A 129 41.21 33.77 -9.02
C HIS A 129 42.70 33.87 -8.69
N ALA A 130 43.40 32.75 -8.53
CA ALA A 130 44.86 32.74 -8.32
C ALA A 130 45.64 33.38 -9.50
N ARG A 131 45.19 33.16 -10.74
CA ARG A 131 45.76 33.78 -11.94
C ARG A 131 45.49 35.28 -12.01
N ASN A 132 44.26 35.71 -11.71
CA ASN A 132 43.90 37.15 -11.72
C ASN A 132 44.54 37.95 -10.58
N VAL A 133 44.86 37.31 -9.45
CA VAL A 133 45.63 37.95 -8.35
C VAL A 133 47.14 38.03 -8.70
N SER A 134 47.61 37.22 -9.65
CA SER A 134 48.99 37.23 -10.16
C SER A 134 49.12 38.11 -11.40
N GLU A 135 48.77 39.38 -11.29
CA GLU A 135 49.22 40.39 -12.25
C GLU A 135 50.57 40.94 -11.73
N PRO A 136 51.69 40.76 -12.45
CA PRO A 136 52.97 41.31 -12.04
C PRO A 136 52.98 42.78 -12.42
N ASP A 137 52.79 43.68 -11.45
CA ASP A 137 53.40 45.00 -11.56
C ASP A 137 54.90 44.83 -11.33
N ALA A 138 55.60 44.46 -12.41
CA ALA A 138 57.04 44.60 -12.53
C ALA A 138 57.35 45.74 -13.51
N THR A 139 57.39 46.94 -12.91
CA THR A 139 58.41 47.99 -13.09
C THR A 139 58.62 48.60 -14.48
N GLU A 140 58.29 49.89 -14.61
CA GLU A 140 59.13 50.82 -15.37
C GLU A 140 59.80 51.81 -14.41
N ASP A 141 61.12 51.70 -14.33
CA ASP A 141 62.03 52.73 -13.83
C ASP A 141 61.83 54.03 -14.61
N GLN A 142 61.53 55.13 -13.91
CA GLN A 142 62.00 56.46 -14.28
C GLN A 142 62.69 57.09 -13.07
N GLN A 143 63.97 56.78 -12.90
CA GLN A 143 64.91 57.76 -12.38
C GLN A 143 64.98 58.89 -13.39
N ASP A 144 64.73 60.13 -12.97
CA ASP A 144 65.62 61.25 -13.24
C ASP A 144 65.20 62.54 -12.47
N PRO A 145 66.07 63.57 -12.33
CA PRO A 145 66.60 63.92 -11.02
C PRO A 145 66.36 65.39 -10.58
N SER A 146 66.72 65.67 -9.33
CA SER A 146 67.23 66.96 -8.82
C SER A 146 66.27 68.08 -8.36
N SER A 147 66.72 68.73 -7.27
CA SER A 147 66.31 70.00 -6.62
C SER A 147 65.02 69.96 -5.79
N SER A 148 64.97 70.44 -4.54
CA SER A 148 65.73 71.51 -3.89
C SER A 148 65.77 71.36 -2.37
#